data_AF-A0A926JP51-F1
#
_entry.id   AF-A0A926JP51-F1
#
_cell.length_a   1.000
_cell.length_b   1.000
_cell.length_c   1.000
_cell.angle_alpha   90.00
_cell.angle_beta   90.00
_cell.angle_gamma   90.00
#
_symmetry.space_group_name_H-M   'P 1'
#
loop_
_entity.id
_entity.type
_entity.pdbx_description
1 polymer ?
#
loop_
_entity_poly.entity_id
_entity_poly.type
_entity_poly.pdbx_seq_one_letter_code
_entity_poly.pdbx_strand_id
1 'polypeptide(L)'
;MMIYQDPHREEQIRKAIKAGGGEKPSPDFVRDVMQQVAKEQELKEVYKPLISRTAWGVISVMVACVISLSLFAPEKSWTLDLSFLSFLKTSTSPFLWYCIGIISLLVLVQVPLLKIYHSRSISRI
;
A
#
# COMPACT_ATOMS: atom_id res chain seq x y z
N MET A 1 11.83 -3.28 10.29
CA MET A 1 13.27 -3.00 10.20
C MET A 1 13.67 -2.40 11.53
N MET A 2 14.22 -3.21 12.45
CA MET A 2 14.70 -2.71 13.74
C MET A 2 15.94 -1.85 13.47
N ILE A 3 15.91 -0.58 13.86
CA ILE A 3 17.10 0.27 13.81
C ILE A 3 18.07 -0.30 14.85
N TYR A 4 19.11 -0.98 14.37
CA TYR A 4 20.21 -1.45 15.20
C TYR A 4 21.01 -0.24 15.65
N GLN A 5 20.68 0.27 16.84
CA GLN A 5 21.37 1.40 17.44
C GLN A 5 22.71 0.90 18.01
N ASP A 6 23.80 1.24 17.33
CA ASP A 6 25.15 0.87 17.74
C ASP A 6 25.48 1.50 19.11
N PRO A 7 25.66 0.69 20.17
CA PRO A 7 25.83 1.18 21.53
C PRO A 7 27.10 2.05 21.70
N HIS A 8 28.10 1.86 20.84
CA HIS A 8 29.34 2.64 20.91
C HIS A 8 29.17 4.07 20.39
N ARG A 9 28.22 4.31 19.48
CA ARG A 9 27.92 5.65 18.95
C ARG A 9 27.18 6.50 19.98
N GLU A 10 26.19 5.93 20.65
CA GLU A 10 25.45 6.56 21.74
C GLU A 10 26.39 7.04 22.85
N GLU A 11 27.36 6.21 23.21
CA GLU A 11 28.29 6.55 24.29
C GLU A 11 29.24 7.69 23.93
N GLN A 12 29.70 7.75 22.67
CA GLN A 12 30.53 8.86 22.18
C GLN A 12 29.73 10.17 22.11
N ILE A 13 28.48 10.12 21.62
CA ILE A 13 27.57 11.28 21.58
C ILE A 13 27.31 11.79 22.99
N ARG A 14 27.03 10.89 23.94
CA ARG A 14 26.79 11.25 25.35
C ARG A 14 28.00 11.88 26.01
N LYS A 15 29.22 11.43 25.68
CA LYS A 15 30.48 12.03 26.17
C LYS A 15 30.71 13.42 25.57
N ALA A 16 30.44 13.60 24.27
CA ALA A 16 30.56 14.89 23.60
C ALA A 16 29.57 15.93 24.16
N ILE A 17 28.31 15.53 24.39
CA ILE A 17 27.28 16.40 24.99
C ILE A 17 27.65 16.79 26.44
N LYS A 18 28.19 15.85 27.22
CA LYS A 18 28.66 16.14 28.59
C LYS A 18 29.89 17.04 28.63
N ALA A 19 30.80 16.90 27.66
CA ALA A 19 32.01 17.72 27.57
C ALA A 19 31.72 19.16 27.10
N GLY A 20 30.64 19.38 26.35
CA GLY A 20 30.24 20.70 25.84
C GLY A 20 29.76 21.70 26.88
N GLY A 21 29.52 21.29 28.14
CA GLY A 21 29.03 22.18 29.18
C GLY A 21 27.56 22.57 29.00
N GLY A 22 26.81 22.60 30.10
CA GLY A 22 25.37 22.82 30.11
C GLY A 22 24.94 24.25 29.82
N GLU A 23 25.20 24.76 28.62
CA GLU A 23 24.41 25.87 28.10
C GLU A 23 22.98 25.37 27.91
N LYS A 24 22.07 25.93 28.71
CA LYS A 24 20.64 25.67 28.55
C LYS A 24 20.29 26.08 27.12
N PRO A 25 19.79 25.15 26.29
CA PRO A 25 19.37 25.51 24.95
C PRO A 25 18.34 26.65 25.05
N SER A 26 18.26 27.48 24.01
CA SER A 26 17.26 28.53 23.98
C SER A 26 15.86 27.92 24.23
N PRO A 27 14.93 28.65 24.87
CA PRO A 27 13.58 28.14 25.13
C PRO A 27 12.88 27.63 23.86
N ASP A 28 13.27 28.19 22.72
CA ASP A 28 12.71 27.89 21.40
C ASP A 28 13.49 26.82 20.62
N PHE A 29 14.66 26.38 21.09
CA PHE A 29 15.50 25.41 20.38
C PHE A 29 14.76 24.12 20.06
N VAL A 30 14.03 23.58 21.03
CA VAL A 30 13.25 22.35 20.85
C VAL A 30 12.13 22.57 19.84
N ARG A 31 11.47 23.74 19.88
CA ARG A 31 10.40 24.10 18.94
C ARG A 31 10.94 24.18 17.51
N ASP A 32 12.07 24.85 17.32
CA ASP A 32 12.65 25.10 16.00
C ASP A 32 13.22 23.79 15.39
N VAL A 33 13.86 22.94 16.21
CA VAL A 33 14.32 21.61 15.80
C VAL A 33 13.14 20.71 15.45
N MET A 34 12.10 20.66 16.29
CA MET A 34 10.90 19.85 16.00
C MET A 34 10.14 20.36 14.78
N GLN A 35 10.11 21.67 14.52
CA GLN A 35 9.54 22.21 13.29
C GLN A 35 10.32 21.80 12.04
N GLN A 36 11.65 21.75 12.10
CA GLN A 36 12.48 21.29 10.98
C GLN A 36 12.32 19.79 10.76
N VAL A 37 12.33 18.99 11.83
CA VAL A 37 12.10 17.55 11.76
C VAL A 37 10.70 17.23 11.24
N ALA A 38 9.66 17.96 11.66
CA ALA A 38 8.30 17.79 11.16
C ALA A 38 8.19 18.08 9.65
N LYS A 39 8.87 19.14 9.17
CA LYS A 39 8.94 19.47 7.73
C LYS A 39 9.66 18.39 6.92
N GLU A 40 10.72 17.80 7.46
CA GLU A 40 11.43 16.68 6.82
C GLU A 40 10.64 15.36 6.88
N GLN A 41 9.82 15.16 7.91
CA GLN A 41 8.93 14.01 8.03
C GLN A 41 7.74 14.09 7.07
N GLU A 42 7.18 15.28 6.80
CA GLU A 42 6.18 15.46 5.74
C GLU A 42 6.72 15.12 4.33
N LEU A 43 8.04 15.27 4.12
CA LEU A 43 8.69 14.87 2.87
C LEU A 43 8.92 13.35 2.77
N LYS A 44 8.68 12.59 3.85
CA LYS A 44 8.98 11.17 3.91
C LYS A 44 7.77 10.33 3.51
N GLU A 45 7.92 9.68 2.36
CA GLU A 45 7.04 8.67 1.77
C GLU A 45 5.71 9.20 1.22
N VAL A 46 5.81 10.09 0.22
CA VAL A 46 4.71 10.25 -0.74
C VAL A 46 4.47 8.89 -1.40
N TYR A 47 3.42 8.19 -0.97
CA TYR A 47 2.97 6.93 -1.55
C TYR A 47 2.80 7.11 -3.05
N LYS A 48 3.79 6.61 -3.81
CA LYS A 48 3.71 6.57 -5.27
C LYS A 48 2.98 5.27 -5.61
N PRO A 49 1.74 5.33 -6.12
CA PRO A 49 1.02 4.11 -6.47
C PRO A 49 1.83 3.36 -7.53
N LEU A 50 2.01 2.05 -7.32
CA LEU A 50 2.80 1.18 -8.20
C LEU A 50 2.30 1.21 -9.65
N ILE A 51 1.02 1.49 -9.83
CA ILE A 51 0.36 1.68 -11.12
C ILE A 51 -0.35 3.04 -11.08
N SER A 52 -0.06 3.90 -12.06
CA SER A 52 -0.72 5.21 -12.17
C SER A 52 -2.22 5.05 -12.41
N ARG A 53 -3.02 6.05 -12.02
CA ARG A 53 -4.48 6.05 -12.28
C ARG A 53 -4.80 5.92 -13.78
N THR A 54 -3.92 6.45 -14.64
CA THR A 54 -4.04 6.31 -16.10
C THR A 54 -3.79 4.89 -16.57
N ALA A 55 -2.80 4.19 -16.02
CA ALA A 55 -2.52 2.79 -16.35
C ALA A 55 -3.68 1.87 -15.94
N TRP A 56 -4.37 2.15 -14.83
CA TRP A 56 -5.61 1.45 -14.47
C TRP A 56 -6.73 1.62 -15.50
N GLY A 57 -6.87 2.82 -16.08
CA GLY A 57 -7.82 3.06 -17.17
C GLY A 57 -7.49 2.23 -18.41
N VAL A 58 -6.22 2.16 -18.79
CA VAL A 58 -5.75 1.35 -19.94
C VAL A 58 -6.01 -0.14 -19.71
N ILE A 59 -5.71 -0.66 -18.51
CA ILE A 59 -5.99 -2.06 -18.15
C ILE A 59 -7.50 -2.34 -18.26
N SER A 60 -8.34 -1.46 -17.71
CA SER A 60 -9.79 -1.61 -17.77
C SER A 60 -10.32 -1.66 -19.21
N VAL A 61 -9.84 -0.79 -20.10
CA VAL A 61 -10.21 -0.80 -21.52
C VAL A 61 -9.76 -2.08 -22.19
N MET A 62 -8.53 -2.55 -21.93
CA MET A 62 -8.03 -3.82 -22.48
C MET A 62 -8.91 -4.99 -22.06
N VAL A 63 -9.27 -5.07 -20.78
CA VAL A 63 -10.15 -6.14 -20.27
C VAL A 63 -11.54 -6.05 -20.90
N ALA A 64 -12.10 -4.85 -21.01
CA ALA A 64 -13.40 -4.64 -21.65
C ALA A 64 -13.38 -5.08 -23.12
N CYS A 65 -12.32 -4.75 -23.88
CA CYS A 65 -12.16 -5.20 -25.25
C CYS A 65 -12.12 -6.74 -25.36
N VAL A 66 -11.37 -7.41 -24.49
CA VAL A 66 -11.32 -8.89 -24.49
C VAL A 66 -12.69 -9.50 -24.20
N ILE A 67 -13.44 -8.93 -23.24
CA ILE A 67 -14.80 -9.39 -22.92
C ILE A 67 -15.75 -9.15 -24.10
N SER A 68 -15.74 -7.96 -24.68
CA SER A 68 -16.58 -7.63 -25.84
C SER A 68 -16.26 -8.52 -27.05
N LEU A 69 -14.97 -8.73 -27.34
CA LEU A 69 -14.56 -9.64 -28.41
C LEU A 69 -15.02 -11.08 -28.12
N SER A 70 -14.97 -11.53 -26.87
CA SER A 70 -15.49 -12.86 -26.49
C SER A 70 -17.01 -13.00 -26.63
N LEU A 71 -17.78 -11.92 -26.49
CA LEU A 71 -19.25 -11.96 -26.58
C LEU A 71 -19.77 -11.82 -28.02
N PHE A 72 -19.03 -11.13 -28.89
CA PHE A 72 -19.46 -10.80 -30.25
C PHE A 72 -18.67 -11.54 -31.35
N ALA A 73 -17.61 -12.28 -31.02
CA ALA A 73 -16.85 -13.04 -32.01
C ALA A 73 -17.63 -14.28 -32.50
N PRO A 74 -17.74 -14.49 -33.82
CA PRO A 74 -18.23 -15.74 -34.38
C PRO A 74 -17.25 -16.88 -34.09
N GLU A 75 -17.81 -18.09 -34.02
CA GLU A 75 -17.38 -19.26 -33.23
C GLU A 75 -16.02 -19.90 -33.59
N LYS A 76 -15.22 -19.28 -34.46
CA LYS A 76 -13.97 -19.83 -34.96
C LYS A 76 -12.92 -18.75 -35.17
N SER A 77 -12.02 -18.57 -34.19
CA SER A 77 -10.55 -18.68 -34.42
C SER A 77 -9.69 -18.10 -33.30
N TRP A 78 -10.26 -17.57 -32.21
CA TRP A 78 -9.44 -17.02 -31.11
C TRP A 78 -9.48 -17.95 -29.91
N THR A 79 -8.68 -19.01 -29.97
CA THR A 79 -8.33 -19.78 -28.78
C THR A 79 -7.32 -18.98 -27.97
N LEU A 80 -7.80 -18.06 -27.14
CA LEU A 80 -7.03 -17.64 -25.99
C LEU A 80 -6.86 -18.88 -25.12
N ASP A 81 -5.62 -19.33 -24.95
CA ASP A 81 -5.30 -20.47 -24.11
C ASP A 81 -5.47 -20.05 -22.64
N LEU A 82 -6.73 -20.01 -22.21
CA LEU A 82 -7.16 -19.77 -20.84
C LEU A 82 -7.14 -21.09 -20.06
N SER A 83 -6.20 -22.01 -20.36
CA SER A 83 -6.03 -23.25 -19.61
C SER A 83 -5.85 -23.01 -18.11
N PHE A 84 -5.36 -21.84 -17.69
CA PHE A 84 -5.35 -21.42 -16.28
C PHE A 84 -6.76 -21.28 -15.66
N LEU A 85 -7.74 -20.80 -16.43
CA LEU A 85 -9.15 -20.68 -16.02
C LEU A 85 -9.95 -21.96 -16.28
N SER A 86 -9.35 -23.03 -16.84
CA SER A 86 -10.03 -24.31 -17.04
C SER A 86 -10.52 -24.93 -15.72
N PHE A 87 -9.88 -24.60 -14.60
CA PHE A 87 -10.35 -24.94 -13.25
C PHE A 87 -11.73 -24.37 -12.91
N LEU A 88 -12.12 -23.23 -13.49
CA LEU A 88 -13.47 -22.67 -13.34
C LEU A 88 -14.50 -23.31 -14.28
N LYS A 89 -14.06 -24.06 -15.30
CA LYS A 89 -14.93 -24.64 -16.34
C LYS A 89 -15.44 -26.04 -15.99
N THR A 90 -14.91 -26.68 -14.96
CA THR A 90 -15.39 -27.99 -14.49
C THR A 90 -16.69 -27.80 -13.69
N SER A 91 -17.77 -28.44 -14.17
CA SER A 91 -19.12 -28.54 -13.57
C SER A 91 -19.28 -27.80 -12.25
N THR A 92 -19.61 -26.51 -12.33
CA THR A 92 -19.76 -25.66 -11.16
C THR A 92 -20.96 -26.11 -10.35
N SER A 93 -20.71 -26.80 -9.23
CA SER A 93 -21.75 -27.04 -8.23
C SER A 93 -22.25 -25.69 -7.69
N PRO A 94 -23.54 -25.57 -7.31
CA PRO A 94 -24.08 -24.32 -6.76
C PRO A 94 -23.25 -23.77 -5.60
N PHE A 95 -22.57 -24.64 -4.86
CA PHE A 95 -21.65 -24.32 -3.78
C PHE A 95 -20.53 -23.34 -4.18
N LEU A 96 -19.93 -23.49 -5.37
CA LEU A 96 -18.83 -22.62 -5.82
C LEU A 96 -19.27 -21.17 -6.03
N TRP A 97 -20.51 -20.96 -6.49
CA TRP A 97 -21.07 -19.62 -6.64
C TRP A 97 -21.26 -18.92 -5.30
N TYR A 98 -21.67 -19.66 -4.26
CA TYR A 98 -21.75 -19.11 -2.90
C TYR A 98 -20.35 -18.77 -2.35
N CYS A 99 -19.35 -19.62 -2.59
CA CYS A 99 -17.96 -19.33 -2.17
C CYS A 99 -17.41 -18.07 -2.82
N ILE A 100 -17.59 -17.90 -4.14
CA ILE A 100 -17.15 -16.71 -4.87
C ILE A 100 -17.85 -15.45 -4.35
N GLY A 101 -19.17 -15.53 -4.11
CA GLY A 101 -19.93 -14.42 -3.54
C GLY A 101 -19.43 -14.01 -2.16
N ILE A 102 -19.16 -14.98 -1.28
CA ILE A 102 -18.65 -14.72 0.07
C ILE A 102 -17.23 -14.14 0.02
N ILE A 103 -16.34 -14.66 -0.82
CA ILE A 103 -14.98 -14.12 -0.99
C ILE A 103 -15.05 -12.68 -1.48
N SER A 104 -15.90 -12.40 -2.49
CA SER A 104 -16.08 -11.04 -3.01
C SER A 104 -16.62 -10.09 -1.94
N LEU A 105 -17.58 -10.54 -1.12
CA LEU A 105 -18.11 -9.77 0.01
C LEU A 105 -17.02 -9.46 1.04
N LEU A 106 -16.22 -10.47 1.41
CA LEU A 106 -15.12 -10.33 2.37
C LEU A 106 -14.07 -9.32 1.88
N VAL A 107 -13.69 -9.38 0.61
CA VAL A 107 -12.76 -8.39 0.01
C VAL A 107 -13.38 -6.99 0.05
N LEU A 108 -14.67 -6.85 -0.30
CA LEU A 108 -15.36 -5.57 -0.26
C LEU A 108 -15.41 -4.96 1.15
N VAL A 109 -15.48 -5.80 2.19
CA VAL A 109 -15.48 -5.36 3.59
C VAL A 109 -14.05 -5.10 4.11
N GLN A 110 -13.06 -5.87 3.68
CA GLN A 110 -11.66 -5.70 4.11
C GLN A 110 -11.04 -4.39 3.62
N VAL A 111 -11.33 -3.98 2.38
CA VAL A 111 -10.80 -2.73 1.80
C VAL A 111 -11.17 -1.46 2.61
N PRO A 112 -12.44 -1.22 2.99
CA PRO A 112 -12.80 -0.06 3.81
C PRO A 112 -12.27 -0.17 5.24
N LEU A 113 -12.19 -1.37 5.83
CA LEU A 113 -11.60 -1.56 7.17
C LEU A 113 -10.13 -1.16 7.21
N LEU A 114 -9.35 -1.58 6.22
CA LEU A 114 -7.94 -1.19 6.08
C LEU A 114 -7.80 0.32 5.86
N LYS A 115 -8.69 0.93 5.06
CA LYS A 115 -8.71 2.38 4.84
C LYS A 115 -8.97 3.15 6.14
N ILE A 116 -9.92 2.70 6.96
CA ILE A 116 -10.25 3.33 8.24
C ILE A 116 -9.10 3.15 9.24
N TYR A 117 -8.51 1.96 9.32
CA TYR A 117 -7.38 1.69 10.20
C TYR A 117 -6.17 2.57 9.87
N HIS A 118 -5.79 2.64 8.59
CA HIS A 118 -4.68 3.48 8.14
C HIS A 118 -4.94 4.97 8.39
N SER A 119 -6.15 5.46 8.13
CA SER A 119 -6.53 6.85 8.41
C SER A 119 -6.48 7.19 9.91
N ARG A 120 -6.83 6.25 10.79
CA ARG A 120 -6.71 6.47 12.24
C ARG A 120 -5.27 6.46 12.73
N SER A 121 -4.39 5.68 12.10
CA SER A 121 -2.98 5.60 12.49
C SER A 121 -2.24 6.92 12.22
N ILE A 122 -2.57 7.61 11.13
CA ILE A 122 -1.93 8.89 10.77
C ILE A 122 -2.44 10.04 11.67
N SER A 123 -3.66 9.98 12.19
CA SER A 123 -4.23 11.02 13.06
C SER A 123 -3.75 10.98 14.53
N ARG A 124 -3.00 9.94 14.93
CA ARG A 124 -2.47 9.79 16.31
C ARG A 124 -0.98 10.11 16.42
N ILE A 125 -0.34 10.50 15.33
CA ILE A 125 1.04 11.00 15.26
C ILE A 125 0.96 12.52 15.14
#